data_AF-A0A8T6P7S5-F1
#
_entry.id   AF-A0A8T6P7S5-F1
#
_cell.length_a   1.000
_cell.length_b   1.000
_cell.length_c   1.000
_cell.angle_alpha   90.00
_cell.angle_beta   90.00
_cell.angle_gamma   90.00
#
_symmetry.space_group_name_H-M   'P 1'
#
loop_
_entity.id
_entity.type
_entity.pdbx_description
1 polymer ?
#
loop_
_entity_poly.entity_id
_entity_poly.type
_entity_poly.pdbx_seq_one_letter_code
_entity_poly.pdbx_strand_id
1 'polypeptide(L)' 'MALELLQALNPGAADAAEDVRQSLVQVHNGGRGAGAGIILHMDGLILTNAHVVRRGSIKVTLPDGEIVPARILAADPAHD' A
#
# COMPACT_ATOMS: atom_id res chain seq x y z
N MET A 1 30.11 -0.48 -13.71
CA MET A 1 29.69 0.26 -12.51
C MET A 1 28.17 0.41 -12.41
N ALA A 2 27.46 1.05 -13.35
CA ALA A 2 25.99 1.16 -13.30
C ALA A 2 25.24 -0.19 -13.42
N LEU A 3 25.75 -1.11 -14.23
CA LEU A 3 25.14 -2.44 -14.41
C LEU A 3 25.28 -3.34 -13.17
N GLU A 4 26.41 -3.25 -12.45
CA GLU A 4 26.59 -3.99 -11.19
C GLU A 4 25.71 -3.44 -10.06
N LEU A 5 25.45 -2.13 -10.04
CA LEU A 5 24.53 -1.52 -9.08
C LEU A 5 23.09 -2.02 -9.31
N LEU A 6 22.66 -2.12 -10.57
CA LEU A 6 21.38 -2.72 -10.93
C LEU A 6 21.32 -4.21 -10.57
N GLN A 7 22.39 -4.96 -10.80
CA GLN A 7 22.48 -6.38 -10.47
C GLN A 7 22.54 -6.65 -8.96
N ALA A 8 23.14 -5.76 -8.16
CA ALA A 8 23.19 -5.86 -6.71
C ALA A 8 21.88 -5.42 -6.04
N LEU A 9 21.16 -4.47 -6.65
CA LEU A 9 19.80 -4.10 -6.23
C LEU A 9 18.81 -5.24 -6.47
N ASN A 10 18.99 -6.06 -7.50
CA ASN A 10 17.98 -7.06 -7.90
C ASN A 10 17.68 -8.12 -6.81
N PRO A 11 18.65 -8.78 -6.15
CA PRO A 11 18.36 -9.79 -5.13
C PRO A 11 17.84 -9.16 -3.83
N GLY A 12 18.56 -8.18 -3.29
CA GLY A 12 18.20 -7.59 -2.00
C GLY A 12 16.85 -6.85 -2.04
N ALA A 13 16.51 -6.22 -3.16
CA ALA A 13 15.19 -5.61 -3.33
C ALA A 13 14.08 -6.65 -3.51
N ALA A 14 14.35 -7.78 -4.18
CA ALA A 14 13.39 -8.87 -4.31
C ALA A 14 13.11 -9.54 -2.96
N ASP A 15 14.15 -9.80 -2.17
CA ASP A 15 14.03 -10.37 -0.84
C ASP A 15 13.23 -9.44 0.08
N ALA A 16 13.59 -8.15 0.11
CA ALA A 16 12.86 -7.15 0.90
C ALA A 16 11.40 -7.01 0.44
N ALA A 17 11.12 -7.09 -0.86
CA ALA A 17 9.77 -7.04 -1.38
C ALA A 17 8.94 -8.26 -0.97
N GLU A 18 9.53 -9.46 -0.97
CA GLU A 18 8.84 -10.67 -0.51
C GLU A 18 8.58 -10.62 1.00
N ASP A 19 9.55 -10.16 1.79
CA ASP A 19 9.44 -10.03 3.25
C ASP A 19 8.27 -9.13 3.67
N VAL A 20 7.99 -8.06 2.92
CA VAL A 20 6.93 -7.10 3.24
C VAL A 20 5.62 -7.34 2.51
N ARG A 21 5.59 -8.26 1.52
CA ARG A 21 4.45 -8.43 0.59
C ARG A 21 3.13 -8.66 1.31
N GLN A 22 3.13 -9.45 2.38
CA GLN A 22 1.93 -9.79 3.15
C GLN A 22 1.40 -8.64 4.01
N SER A 23 2.19 -7.58 4.20
CA SER A 23 1.77 -6.39 4.96
C SER A 23 1.30 -5.26 4.05
N LEU A 24 1.45 -5.39 2.73
CA LEU A 24 1.10 -4.36 1.76
C LEU A 24 -0.30 -4.57 1.19
N VAL A 25 -1.00 -3.47 0.95
CA VAL A 25 -2.31 -3.46 0.31
C VAL A 25 -2.37 -2.43 -0.81
N GLN A 26 -3.28 -2.64 -1.76
CA GLN A 26 -3.61 -1.64 -2.77
C GLN A 26 -4.89 -0.89 -2.37
N VAL A 27 -4.84 0.43 -2.36
CA VAL A 27 -5.96 1.30 -1.98
C VAL A 27 -6.58 1.92 -3.24
N HIS A 28 -7.89 1.75 -3.40
CA HIS A 28 -8.67 2.23 -4.54
C HIS A 28 -9.66 3.28 -4.07
N ASN A 29 -9.72 4.42 -4.77
CA ASN A 29 -10.56 5.56 -4.39
C ASN A 29 -11.64 5.90 -5.45
N GLY A 30 -11.93 4.95 -6.34
CA GLY A 30 -12.94 5.09 -7.40
C GLY A 30 -12.50 5.95 -8.59
N GLY A 31 -11.30 6.55 -8.56
CA GLY A 31 -10.68 7.21 -9.72
C GLY A 31 -9.87 6.25 -10.60
N ARG A 32 -9.11 6.82 -11.54
CA ARG A 32 -8.13 6.06 -12.37
C ARG A 32 -6.84 5.72 -11.62
N GLY A 33 -6.69 6.18 -10.36
CA GLY A 33 -5.48 5.99 -9.56
C GLY A 33 -5.68 4.97 -8.44
N ALA A 34 -4.59 4.32 -8.06
CA ALA A 34 -4.49 3.48 -6.87
C ALA A 34 -3.32 3.98 -6.01
N GLY A 35 -3.45 3.84 -4.70
CA GLY A 35 -2.37 4.06 -3.73
C GLY A 35 -1.94 2.75 -3.08
N ALA A 36 -0.90 2.82 -2.25
CA ALA A 36 -0.46 1.72 -1.40
C ALA A 36 -0.84 2.00 0.05
N GLY A 37 -1.02 0.93 0.84
CA GLY A 37 -1.16 1.01 2.28
C GLY A 37 -0.41 -0.13 2.96
N ILE A 38 -0.28 -0.02 4.28
CA ILE A 38 0.38 -1.02 5.13
C ILE A 38 -0.61 -1.47 6.20
N ILE A 39 -0.71 -2.78 6.42
CA ILE A 39 -1.47 -3.39 7.52
C ILE A 39 -0.69 -3.18 8.82
N LEU A 40 -1.25 -2.40 9.74
CA LEU A 40 -0.68 -2.16 11.08
C LEU A 40 -1.20 -3.14 12.14
N HIS A 41 -2.38 -3.72 11.93
CA HIS A 41 -2.99 -4.66 12.86
C HIS A 41 -3.78 -5.73 12.12
N MET A 42 -3.80 -6.96 12.66
CA MET A 42 -4.47 -8.11 12.05
C MET A 42 -6.00 -7.94 11.92
N ASP A 43 -6.59 -7.05 12.73
CA ASP A 43 -8.02 -6.71 12.65
C ASP A 43 -8.37 -5.78 11.45
N GLY A 44 -7.42 -5.53 10.54
CA GLY A 44 -7.63 -4.73 9.34
C GLY A 44 -7.36 -3.23 9.51
N LEU A 45 -6.54 -2.84 10.49
CA LEU A 45 -6.07 -1.45 10.59
C LEU A 45 -5.01 -1.20 9.51
N ILE A 46 -5.27 -0.23 8.63
CA ILE A 46 -4.39 0.10 7.50
C ILE A 46 -3.98 1.56 7.58
N LEU A 47 -2.70 1.82 7.31
CA LEU A 47 -2.14 3.16 7.15
C LEU A 47 -1.83 3.44 5.67
N THR A 48 -2.18 4.63 5.21
CA THR A 48 -1.87 5.15 3.87
C THR A 48 -1.81 6.67 3.95
N ASN A 49 -1.33 7.30 2.89
CA ASN A 49 -1.27 8.75 2.83
C ASN A 49 -2.66 9.36 2.79
N ALA A 50 -2.81 10.54 3.40
CA ALA A 50 -4.09 11.23 3.46
C ALA A 50 -4.65 11.50 2.05
N HIS A 51 -3.81 11.89 1.08
CA HIS A 51 -4.23 12.16 -0.29
C HIS A 51 -4.83 10.96 -1.03
N VAL A 52 -4.43 9.73 -0.67
CA VAL A 52 -4.91 8.51 -1.32
C VAL A 52 -6.41 8.33 -1.10
N VAL A 53 -6.89 8.69 0.10
CA VAL A 53 -8.27 8.46 0.55
C VAL A 53 -9.17 9.70 0.51
N ARG A 54 -8.72 10.81 -0.10
CA ARG A 54 -9.47 12.09 -0.12
C ARG A 54 -10.80 12.07 -0.87
N ARG A 55 -11.06 11.08 -1.74
CA ARG A 55 -12.21 11.08 -2.65
C ARG A 55 -12.78 9.68 -2.83
N GLY A 56 -14.10 9.61 -3.05
CA GLY A 56 -14.78 8.39 -3.46
C GLY A 56 -14.93 7.33 -2.38
N SER A 57 -15.53 6.21 -2.76
CA SER A 57 -15.65 5.04 -1.90
C SER A 57 -14.34 4.27 -1.88
N ILE A 58 -13.79 4.06 -0.68
CA ILE A 58 -12.51 3.37 -0.53
C ILE A 58 -12.71 1.86 -0.57
N LYS A 59 -11.93 1.20 -1.42
CA LYS A 59 -11.77 -0.26 -1.43
C LYS A 59 -10.30 -0.60 -1.28
N VAL A 60 -10.03 -1.75 -0.71
CA VAL A 60 -8.66 -2.25 -0.51
C VAL A 60 -8.56 -3.63 -1.15
N THR A 61 -7.51 -3.84 -1.94
CA THR A 61 -7.09 -5.19 -2.35
C THR A 61 -6.08 -5.72 -1.34
N LEU A 62 -6.42 -6.83 -0.69
CA LEU A 62 -5.57 -7.53 0.27
C LEU A 62 -4.47 -8.36 -0.44
N PRO A 63 -3.43 -8.83 0.29
CA PRO A 63 -2.33 -9.60 -0.30
C PRO A 63 -2.76 -10.90 -1.01
N ASP A 64 -3.91 -11.46 -0.62
CA ASP A 64 -4.51 -12.64 -1.25
C ASP A 64 -5.36 -12.33 -2.50
N GLY A 65 -5.52 -11.03 -2.82
CA GLY A 65 -6.30 -10.54 -3.94
C GLY A 65 -7.76 -10.21 -3.61
N GLU A 66 -8.24 -10.47 -2.39
CA GLU A 66 -9.60 -10.10 -1.99
C GLU A 66 -9.79 -8.59 -2.02
N ILE A 67 -10.94 -8.12 -2.52
CA ILE A 67 -11.28 -6.70 -2.55
C ILE A 67 -12.38 -6.42 -1.53
N VAL A 68 -12.05 -5.65 -0.49
CA VAL A 68 -12.95 -5.31 0.60
C VAL A 68 -13.24 -3.80 0.66
N PRO A 69 -14.45 -3.38 1.09
CA PRO A 69 -14.70 -1.98 1.39
C PRO A 69 -13.90 -1.55 2.62
N ALA A 70 -13.40 -0.32 2.63
CA ALA A 70 -12.72 0.25 3.79
C ALA A 70 -13.39 1.53 4.27
N ARG A 71 -13.27 1.80 5.57
CA ARG A 71 -13.75 3.02 6.21
C ARG A 71 -12.58 3.81 6.77
N ILE A 72 -12.58 5.12 6.52
CA ILE A 72 -11.60 6.04 7.09
C ILE A 72 -11.90 6.17 8.59
N LEU A 73 -10.93 5.81 9.44
CA LEU A 73 -11.01 5.97 10.89
C LEU A 73 -10.54 7.35 11.33
N ALA A 74 -9.45 7.83 10.74
CA ALA A 74 -8.86 9.14 10.94
C ALA A 74 -8.07 9.54 9.69
N ALA A 75 -7.86 10.85 9.49
CA ALA A 75 -6.99 11.40 8.46
C ALA A 75 -6.41 12.73 8.95
N ASP A 76 -5.14 13.00 8.62
CA ASP A 76 -4.49 14.28 8.88
C ASP A 76 -3.98 14.90 7.56
N PRO A 77 -4.79 15.72 6.87
CA PRO A 77 -4.39 16.31 5.60
C PRO A 77 -3.22 17.29 5.68
N ALA A 78 -2.81 17.72 6.87
CA ALA A 78 -1.62 18.57 7.04
C ALA A 78 -0.33 17.75 7.02
N HIS A 79 -0.42 16.45 7.33
CA HIS A 79 0.67 15.49 7.33
C HIS A 79 0.29 14.31 6.42
N ASP A 80 0.52 14.53 5.13
CA ASP A 80 0.10 13.62 4.07
C ASP A 80 0.69 12.20 4.12
#